data_AF-A0A383XQI8-F1
#
_entry.id   AF-A0A383XQI8-F1
#
_cell.length_a   1.000
_cell.length_b   1.000
_cell.length_c   1.000
_cell.angle_alpha   90.00
_cell.angle_beta   90.00
_cell.angle_gamma   90.00
#
_symmetry.space_group_name_H-M   'P 1'
#
loop_
_entity.id
_entity.type
_entity.pdbx_description
1 polymer ?
#
loop_
_entity_poly.entity_id
_entity_poly.type
_entity_poly.pdbx_seq_one_letter_code
_entity_poly.pdbx_strand_id
1 'polypeptide(L)'
;MTFWLALAVGVLALGLVVLGVMLKRQQAAIRALQASADSLSTAQSTQEAIASERDRIYRDLHDDIGGRLLTLAHGSSDPDTAAIARDVLQDLRAVVSRTQAAEGSLLEILAQIRDEMEQRLDTMGVALIWQQTTDIPDPDLPEADALHLYRIAREAITNGVRHAEASRIRVRVSAAADLLLIDFTDDGEGMPPDRVGSGRGTASMRQRAEELHGNIDWNPGTEGGTKVVLRVPIPPSEGGAGAGNPA
;
A
#
# COMPACT_ATOMS: atom_id res chain seq x y z
N MET A 1 73.12 -11.79 39.83
CA MET A 1 72.85 -12.37 38.49
C MET A 1 71.54 -13.17 38.45
N THR A 2 71.26 -14.00 39.45
CA THR A 2 70.04 -14.85 39.52
C THR A 2 68.72 -14.08 39.58
N PHE A 3 68.66 -12.96 40.31
CA PHE A 3 67.44 -12.14 40.41
C PHE A 3 66.97 -11.58 39.06
N TRP A 4 67.89 -10.99 38.30
CA TRP A 4 67.59 -10.42 36.97
C TRP A 4 67.15 -11.50 35.96
N LEU A 5 67.72 -12.69 36.03
CA LEU A 5 67.29 -13.84 35.22
C LEU A 5 65.87 -14.30 35.56
N ALA A 6 65.56 -14.44 36.85
CA ALA A 6 64.21 -14.84 37.29
C ALA A 6 63.14 -13.81 36.89
N LEU A 7 63.45 -12.52 36.99
CA LEU A 7 62.57 -11.44 36.54
C LEU A 7 62.32 -11.50 35.03
N ALA A 8 63.38 -11.68 34.23
CA ALA A 8 63.26 -11.77 32.78
C ALA A 8 62.38 -12.96 32.34
N VAL A 9 62.54 -14.11 33.00
CA VAL A 9 61.69 -15.30 32.76
C VAL A 9 60.23 -15.03 33.14
N GLY A 10 59.99 -14.36 34.27
CA GLY A 10 58.63 -14.01 34.70
C GLY A 10 57.91 -13.06 33.72
N VAL A 11 58.62 -12.05 33.21
CA VAL A 11 58.08 -11.11 32.20
C VAL A 11 57.77 -11.83 30.89
N LEU A 12 58.66 -12.72 30.43
CA LEU A 12 58.43 -13.54 29.23
C LEU A 12 57.21 -14.47 29.39
N ALA A 13 57.10 -15.15 30.53
CA ALA A 13 55.96 -16.02 30.83
C ALA A 13 54.65 -15.23 30.85
N LEU A 14 54.64 -14.04 31.47
CA LEU A 14 53.47 -13.17 31.48
C LEU A 14 53.11 -12.69 30.05
N GLY A 15 54.10 -12.32 29.25
CA GLY A 15 53.91 -11.93 27.85
C GLY A 15 53.27 -13.04 27.01
N LEU A 16 53.73 -14.29 27.17
CA LEU A 16 53.13 -15.45 26.50
C LEU A 16 51.69 -15.72 26.95
N VAL A 17 51.39 -15.57 28.24
CA VAL A 17 50.01 -15.71 28.76
C VAL A 17 49.10 -14.63 28.19
N VAL A 18 49.53 -13.36 28.22
CA VAL A 18 48.75 -12.23 27.67
C VAL A 18 48.52 -12.43 26.17
N LEU A 19 49.55 -12.83 25.42
CA LEU A 19 49.44 -13.13 23.99
C LEU A 19 48.45 -14.27 23.73
N GLY A 20 48.51 -15.35 24.51
CA GLY A 20 47.57 -16.46 24.41
C GLY A 20 46.12 -16.05 24.70
N VAL A 21 45.89 -15.21 25.71
CA VAL A 21 44.57 -14.65 26.02
C VAL A 21 44.08 -13.74 24.88
N MET A 22 44.96 -12.91 24.33
CA MET A 22 44.63 -11.99 23.23
C MET A 22 44.27 -12.77 21.95
N LEU A 23 45.04 -13.81 21.58
CA LEU A 23 44.75 -14.68 20.45
C LEU A 23 43.41 -15.43 20.64
N LYS A 24 43.14 -15.94 21.85
CA LYS A 24 41.83 -16.57 22.15
C LYS A 24 40.68 -15.58 22.02
N ARG A 25 40.83 -14.35 22.52
CA ARG A 25 39.83 -13.28 22.38
C ARG A 25 39.59 -12.91 20.91
N GLN A 26 40.66 -12.79 20.13
CA GLN A 26 40.55 -12.48 18.71
C GLN A 26 39.87 -13.62 17.92
N GLN A 27 40.22 -14.88 18.20
CA GLN A 27 39.55 -16.04 17.61
C GLN A 27 38.07 -16.11 18.00
N ALA A 28 37.73 -15.83 19.26
CA ALA A 28 36.35 -15.78 19.71
C ALA A 28 35.56 -14.67 19.00
N ALA A 29 36.16 -13.49 18.82
CA ALA A 29 35.55 -12.38 18.09
C ALA A 29 35.30 -12.72 16.61
N ILE A 30 36.28 -13.33 15.93
CA ILE A 30 36.14 -13.77 14.54
C ILE A 30 35.03 -14.81 14.39
N ARG A 31 34.98 -15.80 15.29
CA ARG A 31 33.91 -16.82 15.27
C ARG A 31 32.54 -16.23 15.54
N ALA A 32 32.42 -15.29 16.47
CA ALA A 32 31.16 -14.60 16.75
C ALA A 32 30.68 -13.79 15.54
N LEU A 33 31.60 -13.10 14.84
CA LEU A 33 31.27 -12.35 13.64
C LEU A 33 30.83 -13.28 12.50
N GLN A 34 31.52 -14.40 12.28
CA GLN A 34 31.14 -15.41 11.28
C GLN A 34 29.76 -16.00 11.58
N ALA A 35 29.50 -16.40 12.83
CA ALA A 35 28.19 -16.93 13.21
C ALA A 35 27.05 -15.92 13.01
N SER A 36 27.30 -14.63 13.29
CA SER A 36 26.33 -13.57 13.02
C SER A 36 26.08 -13.38 11.52
N ALA A 37 27.13 -13.41 10.70
CA ALA A 37 27.00 -13.28 9.25
C ALA A 37 26.23 -14.47 8.64
N ASP A 38 26.54 -15.70 9.07
CA ASP A 38 25.85 -16.91 8.63
C ASP A 38 24.37 -16.90 9.01
N SER A 39 24.05 -16.42 10.22
CA SER A 39 22.68 -16.28 10.70
C SER A 39 21.88 -15.27 9.86
N LEU A 40 22.48 -14.12 9.54
CA LEU A 40 21.87 -13.10 8.68
C LEU A 40 21.66 -13.61 7.25
N SER A 41 22.65 -14.28 6.67
CA SER A 41 22.55 -14.84 5.31
C SER A 41 21.49 -15.95 5.24
N THR A 42 21.39 -16.78 6.28
CA THR A 42 20.33 -17.79 6.38
C THR A 42 18.96 -17.15 6.50
N ALA A 43 18.81 -16.12 7.34
CA ALA A 43 17.56 -15.38 7.48
C ALA A 43 17.14 -14.73 6.15
N GLN A 44 18.07 -14.07 5.46
CA GLN A 44 17.82 -13.47 4.15
C GLN A 44 17.40 -14.51 3.11
N SER A 45 18.14 -15.61 2.98
CA SER A 45 17.80 -16.65 2.00
C SER A 45 16.45 -17.33 2.30
N THR A 46 16.11 -17.51 3.58
CA THR A 46 14.76 -17.98 3.95
C THR A 46 13.67 -16.97 3.60
N GLN A 47 13.92 -15.68 3.79
CA GLN A 47 12.98 -14.63 3.43
C GLN A 47 12.77 -14.55 1.91
N GLU A 48 13.85 -14.62 1.14
CA GLU A 48 13.80 -14.69 -0.33
C GLU A 48 13.07 -15.94 -0.81
N ALA A 49 13.33 -17.10 -0.20
CA ALA A 49 12.62 -18.33 -0.52
C ALA A 49 11.12 -18.24 -0.22
N ILE A 50 10.74 -17.66 0.93
CA ILE A 50 9.34 -17.42 1.29
C ILE A 50 8.70 -16.45 0.30
N ALA A 51 9.38 -15.36 -0.07
CA ALA A 51 8.87 -14.39 -1.03
C ALA A 51 8.67 -15.02 -2.42
N SER A 52 9.65 -15.77 -2.91
CA SER A 52 9.56 -16.48 -4.19
C SER A 52 8.46 -17.55 -4.19
N GLU A 53 8.28 -18.27 -3.08
CA GLU A 53 7.21 -19.26 -2.94
C GLU A 53 5.84 -18.58 -2.93
N ARG A 54 5.72 -17.45 -2.22
CA ARG A 54 4.52 -16.61 -2.22
C ARG A 54 4.16 -16.15 -3.62
N ASP A 55 5.14 -15.69 -4.40
CA ASP A 55 4.94 -15.27 -5.80
C ASP A 55 4.59 -16.43 -6.74
N ARG A 56 5.09 -17.64 -6.47
CA ARG A 56 4.68 -18.83 -7.23
C ARG A 56 3.22 -19.19 -6.93
N ILE A 57 2.86 -19.25 -5.65
CA ILE A 57 1.48 -19.52 -5.21
C ILE A 57 0.51 -18.50 -5.80
N TYR A 58 0.87 -17.21 -5.82
CA TYR A 58 0.02 -16.19 -6.41
C TYR A 58 -0.17 -16.34 -7.91
N ARG A 59 0.87 -16.70 -8.67
CA ARG A 59 0.76 -16.98 -10.11
C ARG A 59 -0.13 -18.19 -10.39
N ASP A 60 0.07 -19.28 -9.65
CA ASP A 60 -0.75 -20.48 -9.79
C ASP A 60 -2.22 -20.21 -9.42
N LEU A 61 -2.46 -19.41 -8.37
CA LEU A 61 -3.79 -18.97 -7.97
C LEU A 61 -4.44 -18.07 -9.03
N HIS A 62 -3.67 -17.15 -9.60
CA HIS A 62 -4.13 -16.25 -10.67
C HIS A 62 -4.57 -17.02 -11.90
N ASP A 63 -3.80 -18.02 -12.33
CA ASP A 63 -4.07 -18.73 -13.58
C ASP A 63 -5.22 -19.73 -13.42
N ASP A 64 -5.27 -20.50 -12.33
CA ASP A 64 -6.32 -21.53 -12.14
C ASP A 64 -7.63 -20.92 -11.63
N ILE A 65 -7.59 -20.05 -10.61
CA ILE A 65 -8.82 -19.43 -10.08
C ILE A 65 -9.30 -18.30 -11.00
N GLY A 66 -8.38 -17.49 -11.55
CA GLY A 66 -8.73 -16.42 -12.49
C GLY A 66 -9.38 -16.96 -13.77
N GLY A 67 -8.88 -18.05 -14.33
CA GLY A 67 -9.50 -18.69 -15.50
C GLY A 67 -10.93 -19.19 -15.24
N ARG A 68 -11.17 -19.82 -14.08
CA ARG A 68 -12.50 -20.34 -13.70
C ARG A 68 -13.49 -19.22 -13.40
N LEU A 69 -13.07 -18.19 -12.68
CA LEU A 69 -13.91 -17.02 -12.42
C LEU A 69 -14.21 -16.25 -13.71
N LEU A 70 -13.26 -16.16 -14.65
CA LEU A 70 -13.51 -15.52 -15.95
C LEU A 70 -14.55 -16.29 -16.76
N THR A 71 -14.47 -17.61 -16.71
CA THR A 71 -15.47 -18.49 -17.32
C THR A 71 -16.85 -18.31 -16.68
N LEU A 72 -16.93 -18.19 -15.35
CA LEU A 72 -18.18 -17.90 -14.64
C LEU A 72 -18.72 -16.49 -14.92
N ALA A 73 -17.84 -15.50 -15.02
CA ALA A 73 -18.20 -14.11 -15.34
C ALA A 73 -18.80 -13.95 -16.73
N HIS A 74 -18.37 -14.75 -17.71
CA HIS A 74 -18.84 -14.68 -19.10
C HIS A 74 -19.85 -15.76 -19.48
N GLY A 75 -19.87 -16.89 -18.76
CA GLY A 75 -20.70 -18.05 -19.06
C GLY A 75 -21.96 -18.20 -18.19
N SER A 76 -22.09 -17.41 -17.12
CA SER A 76 -23.29 -17.46 -16.27
C SER A 76 -24.46 -16.70 -16.90
N SER A 77 -25.60 -17.38 -17.03
CA SER A 77 -26.87 -16.75 -17.43
C SER A 77 -27.50 -15.90 -16.32
N ASP A 78 -27.04 -16.07 -15.08
CA ASP A 78 -27.45 -15.27 -13.93
C ASP A 78 -26.55 -14.02 -13.79
N PRO A 79 -27.11 -12.79 -13.93
CA PRO A 79 -26.37 -11.54 -13.81
C PRO A 79 -25.69 -11.36 -12.45
N ASP A 80 -26.28 -11.90 -11.38
CA ASP A 80 -25.75 -11.75 -10.03
C ASP A 80 -24.49 -12.56 -9.81
N THR A 81 -24.49 -13.82 -10.25
CA THR A 81 -23.31 -14.71 -10.25
C THR A 81 -22.19 -14.16 -11.14
N ALA A 82 -22.52 -13.60 -12.31
CA ALA A 82 -21.52 -12.98 -13.19
C ALA A 82 -20.90 -11.72 -12.58
N ALA A 83 -21.66 -10.94 -11.82
CA ALA A 83 -21.14 -9.79 -11.09
C ALA A 83 -20.25 -10.22 -9.91
N ILE A 84 -20.63 -11.25 -9.14
CA ILE A 84 -19.79 -11.81 -8.06
C ILE A 84 -18.47 -12.34 -8.62
N ALA A 85 -18.50 -13.08 -9.73
CA ALA A 85 -17.28 -13.60 -10.35
C ALA A 85 -16.34 -12.47 -10.83
N ARG A 86 -16.89 -11.36 -11.35
CA ARG A 86 -16.10 -10.17 -11.72
C ARG A 86 -15.50 -9.46 -10.52
N ASP A 87 -16.24 -9.38 -9.42
CA ASP A 87 -15.79 -8.78 -8.17
C ASP A 87 -14.65 -9.60 -7.55
N VAL A 88 -14.81 -10.92 -7.46
CA VAL A 88 -13.76 -11.83 -6.98
C VAL A 88 -12.54 -11.81 -7.90
N LEU A 89 -12.70 -11.65 -9.22
CA LEU A 89 -11.58 -11.43 -10.14
C LEU A 89 -10.84 -10.11 -9.91
N GLN A 90 -11.59 -9.04 -9.64
CA GLN A 90 -11.00 -7.75 -9.30
C GLN A 90 -10.28 -7.81 -7.96
N ASP A 91 -10.83 -8.50 -6.97
CA ASP A 91 -10.21 -8.76 -5.68
C ASP A 91 -8.96 -9.64 -5.81
N LEU A 92 -9.00 -10.71 -6.61
CA LEU A 92 -7.85 -11.57 -6.90
C LEU A 92 -6.73 -10.78 -7.58
N ARG A 93 -7.07 -9.98 -8.61
CA ARG A 93 -6.09 -9.09 -9.27
C ARG A 93 -5.50 -8.07 -8.30
N ALA A 94 -6.30 -7.54 -7.39
CA ALA A 94 -5.84 -6.56 -6.40
C ALA A 94 -4.99 -7.19 -5.28
N VAL A 95 -5.22 -8.46 -4.93
CA VAL A 95 -4.34 -9.21 -4.02
C VAL A 95 -3.04 -9.58 -4.71
N VAL A 96 -3.07 -9.92 -6.00
CA VAL A 96 -1.87 -10.20 -6.80
C VAL A 96 -1.10 -8.91 -7.10
N SER A 97 -1.76 -7.76 -7.22
CA SER A 97 -1.09 -6.46 -7.36
C SER A 97 -0.52 -5.93 -6.04
N ARG A 98 -0.63 -6.65 -4.91
CA ARG A 98 0.12 -6.35 -3.67
C ARG A 98 1.63 -6.34 -3.87
N THR A 99 2.11 -6.85 -5.00
CA THR A 99 3.53 -6.72 -5.39
C THR A 99 3.87 -5.35 -6.01
N GLN A 100 2.90 -4.43 -6.17
CA GLN A 100 3.12 -3.09 -6.74
C GLN A 100 2.66 -1.92 -5.86
N ALA A 101 1.80 -2.13 -4.87
CA ALA A 101 1.51 -1.10 -3.87
C ALA A 101 2.70 -1.04 -2.90
N ALA A 102 3.73 -0.30 -3.30
CA ALA A 102 4.89 -0.04 -2.46
C ALA A 102 4.44 0.69 -1.19
N GLU A 103 5.06 0.36 -0.05
CA GLU A 103 5.16 1.28 1.07
C GLU A 103 5.56 2.66 0.52
N GLY A 104 4.86 3.71 0.94
CA GLY A 104 5.06 5.03 0.38
C GLY A 104 4.28 6.09 1.12
N SER A 105 4.73 7.31 0.89
CA SER A 105 4.09 8.51 1.39
C SER A 105 2.71 8.71 0.74
N LEU A 106 1.78 9.37 1.42
CA LEU A 106 0.45 9.66 0.89
C LEU A 106 0.50 10.35 -0.48
N LEU A 107 1.44 11.28 -0.69
CA LEU A 107 1.60 11.98 -1.96
C LEU A 107 2.06 11.05 -3.10
N GLU A 108 2.93 10.08 -2.81
CA GLU A 108 3.33 9.05 -3.80
C GLU A 108 2.14 8.16 -4.18
N ILE A 109 1.34 7.75 -3.20
CA ILE A 109 0.12 6.96 -3.43
C ILE A 109 -0.87 7.74 -4.28
N LEU A 110 -1.09 9.02 -3.98
CA LEU A 110 -1.98 9.88 -4.76
C LEU A 110 -1.48 10.09 -6.20
N ALA A 111 -0.17 10.21 -6.39
CA ALA A 111 0.43 10.32 -7.72
C ALA A 111 0.23 9.03 -8.54
N GLN A 112 0.45 7.88 -7.93
CA GLN A 112 0.21 6.58 -8.58
C GLN A 112 -1.28 6.37 -8.90
N ILE A 113 -2.20 6.74 -7.99
CA ILE A 113 -3.64 6.73 -8.27
C ILE A 113 -3.94 7.61 -9.49
N ARG A 114 -3.44 8.85 -9.53
CA ARG A 114 -3.65 9.77 -10.66
C ARG A 114 -3.16 9.16 -11.97
N ASP A 115 -1.95 8.61 -11.98
CA ASP A 115 -1.34 8.05 -13.19
C ASP A 115 -2.12 6.81 -13.69
N GLU A 116 -2.60 5.94 -12.79
CA GLU A 116 -3.49 4.82 -13.14
C GLU A 116 -4.83 5.34 -13.70
N MET A 117 -5.42 6.35 -13.05
CA MET A 117 -6.67 6.96 -13.51
C MET A 117 -6.54 7.52 -14.92
N GLU A 118 -5.47 8.27 -15.18
CA GLU A 118 -5.20 8.91 -16.46
C GLU A 118 -5.08 7.87 -17.57
N GLN A 119 -4.24 6.84 -17.39
CA GLN A 119 -4.07 5.77 -18.38
C GLN A 119 -5.39 5.05 -18.69
N ARG A 120 -6.18 4.76 -17.65
CA ARG A 120 -7.44 4.03 -17.80
C ARG A 120 -8.51 4.86 -18.50
N LEU A 121 -8.62 6.14 -18.16
CA LEU A 121 -9.60 7.05 -18.74
C LEU A 121 -9.25 7.43 -20.18
N ASP A 122 -7.96 7.61 -20.50
CA ASP A 122 -7.49 7.87 -21.86
C ASP A 122 -7.86 6.72 -22.82
N THR A 123 -7.68 5.46 -22.37
CA THR A 123 -8.09 4.27 -23.12
C THR A 123 -9.59 4.23 -23.40
N MET A 124 -10.40 4.89 -22.57
CA MET A 124 -11.87 4.94 -22.66
C MET A 124 -12.38 6.22 -23.35
N GLY A 125 -11.49 7.15 -23.72
CA GLY A 125 -11.87 8.43 -24.31
C GLY A 125 -12.56 9.39 -23.33
N VAL A 126 -12.35 9.22 -22.02
CA VAL A 126 -12.95 10.02 -20.96
C VAL A 126 -11.91 11.00 -20.42
N ALA A 127 -12.27 12.27 -20.24
CA ALA A 127 -11.32 13.28 -19.75
C ALA A 127 -11.16 13.24 -18.22
N LEU A 128 -9.92 13.16 -17.73
CA LEU A 128 -9.59 13.34 -16.31
C LEU A 128 -9.29 14.81 -16.00
N ILE A 129 -9.94 15.37 -14.98
CA ILE A 129 -9.57 16.67 -14.40
C ILE A 129 -9.10 16.45 -12.96
N TRP A 130 -7.78 16.42 -12.76
CA TRP A 130 -7.17 16.28 -11.44
C TRP A 130 -6.88 17.65 -10.82
N GLN A 131 -7.36 17.89 -9.60
CA GLN A 131 -7.10 19.12 -8.85
C GLN A 131 -6.63 18.76 -7.43
N GLN A 132 -5.42 19.15 -7.06
CA GLN A 132 -4.84 18.81 -5.77
C GLN A 132 -4.30 20.07 -5.09
N THR A 133 -4.63 20.26 -3.81
CA THR A 133 -4.04 21.36 -3.04
C THR A 133 -2.59 21.04 -2.65
N THR A 134 -1.77 22.06 -2.50
CA THR A 134 -0.33 21.90 -2.21
C THR A 134 -0.02 21.65 -0.74
N ASP A 135 -0.99 21.86 0.14
CA ASP A 135 -0.89 21.84 1.60
C ASP A 135 -1.38 20.52 2.23
N ILE A 136 -1.33 19.42 1.47
CA ILE A 136 -1.69 18.08 1.95
C ILE A 136 -0.53 17.53 2.79
N PRO A 137 -0.75 17.15 4.07
CA PRO A 137 0.25 16.45 4.86
C PRO A 137 0.66 15.14 4.19
N ASP A 138 1.93 14.76 4.34
CA ASP A 138 2.50 13.61 3.64
C ASP A 138 3.02 12.53 4.60
N PRO A 139 2.14 11.87 5.39
CA PRO A 139 2.55 10.76 6.24
C PRO A 139 2.77 9.49 5.40
N ASP A 140 3.61 8.60 5.93
CA ASP A 140 3.67 7.22 5.43
C ASP A 140 2.35 6.51 5.75
N LEU A 141 1.80 5.82 4.75
CA LEU A 141 0.58 5.04 4.91
C LEU A 141 0.88 3.54 5.00
N PRO A 142 0.18 2.81 5.89
CA PRO A 142 0.19 1.35 5.85
C PRO A 142 -0.24 0.82 4.48
N GLU A 143 0.34 -0.30 4.03
CA GLU A 143 0.01 -0.96 2.75
C GLU A 143 -1.50 -1.21 2.61
N ALA A 144 -2.16 -1.59 3.71
CA ALA A 144 -3.60 -1.84 3.73
C ALA A 144 -4.39 -0.57 3.37
N ASP A 145 -4.04 0.57 3.97
CA ASP A 145 -4.73 1.85 3.77
C ASP A 145 -4.53 2.36 2.34
N ALA A 146 -3.31 2.27 1.83
CA ALA A 146 -3.00 2.57 0.43
C ALA A 146 -3.90 1.73 -0.50
N LEU A 147 -4.00 0.42 -0.25
CA LEU A 147 -4.84 -0.48 -1.05
C LEU A 147 -6.33 -0.12 -1.00
N HIS A 148 -6.86 0.29 0.16
CA HIS A 148 -8.24 0.75 0.28
C HIS A 148 -8.49 2.02 -0.56
N LEU A 149 -7.55 2.99 -0.54
CA LEU A 149 -7.62 4.20 -1.37
C LEU A 149 -7.64 3.86 -2.87
N TYR A 150 -6.73 3.00 -3.34
CA TYR A 150 -6.72 2.53 -4.73
C TYR A 150 -8.06 1.90 -5.15
N ARG A 151 -8.61 1.05 -4.29
CA ARG A 151 -9.85 0.33 -4.58
C ARG A 151 -11.04 1.27 -4.66
N ILE A 152 -11.13 2.26 -3.77
CA ILE A 152 -12.18 3.28 -3.80
C ILE A 152 -12.05 4.11 -5.08
N ALA A 153 -10.85 4.59 -5.40
CA ALA A 153 -10.56 5.33 -6.62
C ALA A 153 -10.98 4.57 -7.90
N ARG A 154 -10.60 3.29 -7.99
CA ARG A 154 -10.90 2.44 -9.15
C ARG A 154 -12.39 2.16 -9.31
N GLU A 155 -13.08 1.94 -8.21
CA GLU A 155 -14.52 1.71 -8.20
C GLU A 155 -15.27 3.00 -8.57
N ALA A 156 -14.82 4.17 -8.11
CA ALA A 156 -15.35 5.46 -8.52
C ALA A 156 -15.25 5.67 -10.04
N ILE A 157 -14.09 5.40 -10.65
CA ILE A 157 -13.94 5.45 -12.11
C ILE A 157 -14.88 4.47 -12.81
N THR A 158 -14.94 3.23 -12.31
CA THR A 158 -15.76 2.19 -12.94
C THR A 158 -17.23 2.59 -12.93
N ASN A 159 -17.70 3.18 -11.82
CA ASN A 159 -19.04 3.72 -11.71
C ASN A 159 -19.29 4.90 -12.67
N GLY A 160 -18.36 5.87 -12.76
CA GLY A 160 -18.50 6.99 -13.69
C GLY A 160 -18.56 6.55 -15.16
N VAL A 161 -17.63 5.69 -15.59
CA VAL A 161 -17.53 5.31 -17.02
C VAL A 161 -18.60 4.30 -17.43
N ARG A 162 -18.80 3.22 -16.65
CA ARG A 162 -19.67 2.12 -17.09
C ARG A 162 -21.13 2.29 -16.71
N HIS A 163 -21.41 3.00 -15.62
CA HIS A 163 -22.75 3.09 -15.07
C HIS A 163 -23.39 4.46 -15.29
N ALA A 164 -22.60 5.54 -15.39
CA ALA A 164 -23.11 6.88 -15.65
C ALA A 164 -22.84 7.36 -17.09
N GLU A 165 -22.10 6.60 -17.90
CA GLU A 165 -21.69 6.97 -19.28
C GLU A 165 -21.00 8.35 -19.35
N ALA A 166 -20.23 8.67 -18.30
CA ALA A 166 -19.58 9.97 -18.16
C ALA A 166 -18.53 10.23 -19.24
N SER A 167 -18.50 11.46 -19.74
CA SER A 167 -17.49 11.95 -20.69
C SER A 167 -16.29 12.59 -19.98
N ARG A 168 -16.46 12.93 -18.70
CA ARG A 168 -15.46 13.57 -17.86
C ARG A 168 -15.58 13.10 -16.42
N ILE A 169 -14.42 12.86 -15.80
CA ILE A 169 -14.30 12.63 -14.36
C ILE A 169 -13.37 13.68 -13.76
N ARG A 170 -13.85 14.38 -12.74
CA ARG A 170 -13.07 15.31 -11.94
C ARG A 170 -12.71 14.66 -10.62
N VAL A 171 -11.45 14.78 -10.23
CA VAL A 171 -10.96 14.36 -8.91
C VAL A 171 -10.39 15.57 -8.20
N ARG A 172 -10.89 15.90 -7.00
CA ARG A 172 -10.26 16.88 -6.12
C ARG A 172 -9.70 16.22 -4.88
N VAL A 173 -8.48 16.59 -4.54
CA VAL A 173 -7.80 16.15 -3.33
C VAL A 173 -7.41 17.38 -2.51
N SER A 174 -7.77 17.37 -1.23
CA SER A 174 -7.44 18.42 -0.28
C SER A 174 -7.31 17.85 1.12
N ALA A 175 -6.66 18.58 2.04
CA ALA A 175 -6.62 18.22 3.44
C ALA A 175 -7.16 19.38 4.30
N ALA A 176 -7.93 19.07 5.33
CA ALA A 176 -8.43 20.05 6.29
C ALA A 176 -8.57 19.42 7.68
N ALA A 177 -7.98 20.06 8.70
CA ALA A 177 -8.07 19.62 10.11
C ALA A 177 -7.78 18.10 10.29
N ASP A 178 -6.66 17.64 9.74
CA ASP A 178 -6.20 16.24 9.79
C ASP A 178 -7.13 15.23 9.07
N LEU A 179 -8.02 15.71 8.20
CA LEU A 179 -8.83 14.89 7.30
C LEU A 179 -8.37 15.09 5.86
N LEU A 180 -8.00 13.98 5.21
CA LEU A 180 -7.90 13.90 3.77
C LEU A 180 -9.30 13.84 3.16
N LEU A 181 -9.55 14.75 2.22
CA LEU A 181 -10.80 14.87 1.47
C LEU A 181 -10.51 14.56 0.00
N ILE A 182 -11.10 13.49 -0.50
CA ILE A 182 -11.05 13.14 -1.92
C ILE A 182 -12.47 13.16 -2.47
N ASP A 183 -12.70 13.99 -3.50
CA ASP A 183 -13.95 13.96 -4.25
C ASP A 183 -13.75 13.39 -5.66
N PHE A 184 -14.66 12.50 -6.07
CA PHE A 184 -14.75 11.96 -7.42
C PHE A 184 -16.09 12.42 -7.98
N THR A 185 -16.09 13.24 -9.02
CA THR A 185 -17.30 13.79 -9.63
C THR A 185 -17.34 13.45 -11.10
N ASP A 186 -18.36 12.72 -11.54
CA ASP A 186 -18.63 12.46 -12.96
C ASP A 186 -19.67 13.44 -13.52
N ASP A 187 -19.76 13.55 -14.85
CA ASP A 187 -20.73 14.36 -15.58
C ASP A 187 -21.85 13.53 -16.24
N GLY A 188 -22.03 12.28 -15.80
CA GLY A 188 -22.95 11.33 -16.42
C GLY A 188 -24.42 11.49 -15.98
N GLU A 189 -25.21 10.42 -16.16
CA GLU A 189 -26.65 10.43 -15.82
C GLU A 189 -26.93 10.46 -14.30
N GLY A 190 -25.90 10.20 -13.49
CA GLY A 190 -25.99 10.18 -12.03
C GLY A 190 -26.60 8.91 -11.46
N MET A 191 -26.51 8.76 -10.14
CA MET A 191 -27.01 7.57 -9.46
C MET A 191 -28.50 7.70 -9.10
N PRO A 192 -29.34 6.71 -9.45
CA PRO A 192 -30.72 6.66 -8.98
C PRO A 192 -30.80 6.71 -7.45
N PRO A 193 -31.73 7.50 -6.84
CA PRO A 193 -31.80 7.68 -5.39
C PRO A 193 -31.96 6.38 -4.60
N ASP A 194 -32.62 5.38 -5.19
CA ASP A 194 -32.86 4.04 -4.64
C ASP A 194 -31.62 3.14 -4.64
N ARG A 195 -30.59 3.50 -5.43
CA ARG A 195 -29.32 2.76 -5.54
C ARG A 195 -28.19 3.32 -4.68
N VAL A 196 -28.38 4.50 -4.09
CA VAL A 196 -27.39 5.13 -3.22
C VAL A 196 -27.15 4.25 -1.99
N GLY A 197 -25.96 3.65 -1.90
CA GLY A 197 -25.54 2.84 -0.77
C GLY A 197 -26.10 1.43 -0.71
N SER A 198 -26.90 1.00 -1.68
CA SER A 198 -27.52 -0.34 -1.76
C SER A 198 -26.91 -1.22 -2.87
N GLY A 199 -26.19 -0.63 -3.83
CA GLY A 199 -25.44 -1.38 -4.84
C GLY A 199 -24.14 -1.99 -4.29
N ARG A 200 -23.76 -3.18 -4.77
CA ARG A 200 -22.56 -3.92 -4.31
C ARG A 200 -21.28 -3.07 -4.32
N GLY A 201 -21.05 -2.29 -5.39
CA GLY A 201 -19.91 -1.39 -5.50
C GLY A 201 -19.90 -0.29 -4.43
N THR A 202 -21.05 0.33 -4.17
CA THR A 202 -21.18 1.37 -3.12
C THR A 202 -21.06 0.81 -1.70
N ALA A 203 -21.55 -0.41 -1.46
CA ALA A 203 -21.38 -1.09 -0.18
C ALA A 203 -19.91 -1.44 0.08
N SER A 204 -19.20 -1.94 -0.93
CA SER A 204 -17.77 -2.23 -0.84
C SER A 204 -16.93 -0.97 -0.61
N MET A 205 -17.23 0.14 -1.31
CA MET A 205 -16.59 1.44 -1.06
C MET A 205 -16.83 1.94 0.37
N ARG A 206 -18.04 1.75 0.91
CA ARG A 206 -18.36 2.10 2.30
C ARG A 206 -17.55 1.30 3.31
N GLN A 207 -17.52 -0.01 3.18
CA GLN A 207 -16.73 -0.88 4.05
C GLN A 207 -15.25 -0.48 4.05
N ARG A 208 -14.68 -0.21 2.87
CA ARG A 208 -13.27 0.21 2.74
C ARG A 208 -13.01 1.58 3.36
N ALA A 209 -13.96 2.51 3.26
CA ALA A 209 -13.87 3.79 3.94
C ALA A 209 -13.90 3.62 5.48
N GLU A 210 -14.71 2.69 5.99
CA GLU A 210 -14.75 2.34 7.41
C GLU A 210 -13.44 1.68 7.88
N GLU A 211 -12.84 0.81 7.06
CA GLU A 211 -11.52 0.20 7.29
C GLU A 211 -10.40 1.25 7.36
N LEU A 212 -10.54 2.36 6.62
CA LEU A 212 -9.71 3.57 6.70
C LEU A 212 -10.04 4.49 7.88
N HIS A 213 -10.95 4.09 8.78
CA HIS A 213 -11.49 4.95 9.86
C HIS A 213 -12.16 6.24 9.37
N GLY A 214 -12.57 6.26 8.10
CA GLY A 214 -13.18 7.39 7.42
C GLY A 214 -14.66 7.21 7.16
N ASN A 215 -15.20 8.09 6.32
CA ASN A 215 -16.57 8.01 5.81
C ASN A 215 -16.64 8.36 4.33
N ILE A 216 -17.67 7.84 3.66
CA ILE A 216 -17.91 8.08 2.24
C ILE A 216 -19.39 8.39 1.99
N ASP A 217 -19.64 9.44 1.20
CA ASP A 217 -20.98 9.91 0.85
C ASP A 217 -21.14 10.03 -0.67
N TRP A 218 -22.38 9.85 -1.13
CA TRP A 218 -22.77 10.05 -2.53
C TRP A 218 -23.75 11.20 -2.59
N ASN A 219 -23.47 12.16 -3.45
CA ASN A 219 -24.26 13.37 -3.67
C ASN A 219 -24.51 13.55 -5.17
N PRO A 220 -25.54 14.28 -5.59
CA PRO A 220 -25.67 14.72 -6.97
C PRO A 220 -24.46 15.57 -7.39
N GLY A 221 -23.93 15.33 -8.60
CA GLY A 221 -22.87 16.15 -9.16
C GLY A 221 -23.37 17.52 -9.61
N THR A 222 -22.51 18.54 -9.54
CA THR A 222 -22.88 19.93 -9.83
C THR A 222 -23.10 20.22 -11.32
N GLU A 223 -22.55 19.38 -12.20
CA GLU A 223 -22.64 19.52 -13.66
C GLU A 223 -23.50 18.39 -14.27
N GLY A 224 -24.24 17.64 -13.44
CA GLY A 224 -24.74 16.31 -13.76
C GLY A 224 -23.96 15.24 -13.00
N GLY A 225 -24.36 13.97 -13.14
CA GLY A 225 -23.60 12.84 -12.60
C GLY A 225 -23.68 12.64 -11.09
N THR A 226 -22.71 11.88 -10.58
CA THR A 226 -22.56 11.55 -9.16
C THR A 226 -21.29 12.18 -8.60
N LYS A 227 -21.39 12.70 -7.36
CA LYS A 227 -20.26 13.14 -6.55
C LYS A 227 -20.07 12.18 -5.39
N VAL A 228 -18.96 11.44 -5.41
CA VAL A 228 -18.50 10.59 -4.31
C VAL A 228 -17.51 11.39 -3.47
N VAL A 229 -17.74 11.50 -2.17
CA VAL A 229 -16.88 12.24 -1.24
C VAL A 229 -16.34 11.30 -0.19
N LEU A 230 -15.05 11.00 -0.25
CA LEU A 230 -14.31 10.23 0.73
C LEU A 230 -13.63 11.18 1.72
N ARG A 231 -13.75 10.89 3.02
CA ARG A 231 -13.03 11.60 4.08
C ARG A 231 -12.34 10.59 4.96
N VAL A 232 -11.03 10.75 5.11
CA VAL A 232 -10.18 9.79 5.83
C VAL A 232 -9.29 10.56 6.80
N PRO A 233 -9.23 10.18 8.09
CA PRO A 233 -8.23 10.70 9.00
C PRO A 233 -6.82 10.42 8.48
N ILE A 234 -5.98 11.44 8.43
CA ILE A 234 -4.56 11.28 8.11
C ILE A 234 -3.74 11.51 9.39
N PRO A 235 -2.75 10.63 9.68
CA PRO A 235 -1.84 10.88 10.77
C PRO A 235 -1.15 12.24 10.58
N PRO A 236 -0.94 13.02 11.64
CA PRO A 236 -0.09 14.19 11.54
C PRO A 236 1.30 13.76 11.07
N SER A 237 1.81 14.36 10.00
CA SER A 237 3.17 14.10 9.52
C SER A 237 4.17 14.36 10.63
N GLU A 238 4.99 13.36 11.01
CA GLU A 238 6.09 13.52 11.97
C GLU A 238 7.19 14.41 11.37
N GLY A 239 6.94 15.73 11.33
CA GLY A 239 7.85 16.71 10.74
C GLY A 239 7.63 18.16 11.18
N GLY A 240 6.63 18.42 12.03
CA GLY A 240 6.30 19.76 12.53
C GLY A 240 6.63 19.97 14.02
N ALA A 241 7.84 19.61 14.47
CA ALA A 241 8.26 19.92 15.83
C ALA A 241 8.55 21.42 15.99
N GLY A 242 7.58 22.15 16.56
CA GLY A 242 7.82 23.27 17.46
C GLY A 242 8.09 24.64 16.85
N ALA A 243 7.02 25.44 16.70
CA ALA A 243 7.12 26.89 16.88
C ALA A 243 5.77 27.44 17.37
N GLY A 244 5.67 27.72 18.66
CA GLY A 244 4.56 28.48 19.21
C GLY A 244 4.19 28.12 20.65
N ASN A 245 5.10 28.32 21.60
CA ASN A 245 4.68 28.57 22.98
C ASN A 245 4.55 30.11 23.14
N PRO A 246 3.48 30.61 23.77
CA PRO A 246 3.18 32.04 23.78
C PRO A 246 4.04 32.76 24.84
N ALA A 247 4.32 34.03 24.56
CA ALA A 247 4.68 35.04 25.55
C ALA A 247 3.57 36.07 25.61
#